data_AF-D6Z426-F1
#
_entry.id   AF-D6Z426-F1
#
_cell.length_a   1.000
_cell.length_b   1.000
_cell.length_c   1.000
_cell.angle_alpha   90.00
_cell.angle_beta   90.00
_cell.angle_gamma   90.00
#
_symmetry.space_group_name_H-M   'P 1'
#
loop_
_entity.id
_entity.type
_entity.pdbx_description
1 polymer ?
#
loop_
_entity_poly.entity_id
_entity_poly.type
_entity_poly.pdbx_seq_one_letter_code
_entity_poly.pdbx_strand_id
1 'polypeptide(L)' 'MCQSLVHKVARSKQLQAVTEPGILKLFESWLDELEEEAAAFLQRHPDSDAVTLADALGLSASGAAFLLAKRQQE' A
#
# COMPACT_ATOMS: atom_id res chain seq x y z
N MET A 1 0.91 -3.23 -16.19
CA MET A 1 1.44 -1.84 -16.23
C MET A 1 0.88 -1.11 -15.01
N CYS A 2 1.40 -1.45 -13.83
CA CYS A 2 0.89 -0.98 -12.55
C CYS A 2 1.39 0.45 -12.34
N GLN A 3 0.55 1.42 -12.72
CA GLN A 3 0.78 2.80 -12.29
C GLN A 3 0.63 2.83 -10.78
N SER A 4 1.78 2.88 -10.10
CA SER A 4 1.91 3.03 -8.65
C SER A 4 0.92 4.09 -8.15
N LEU A 5 0.35 3.87 -6.96
CA LEU A 5 -0.52 4.83 -6.28
C LEU A 5 0.12 6.22 -6.20
N VAL A 6 1.45 6.28 -6.15
CA VAL A 6 2.27 7.49 -6.29
C VAL A 6 1.85 8.30 -7.49
N HIS A 7 1.65 7.67 -8.65
CA HIS A 7 1.23 8.34 -9.87
C HIS A 7 -0.21 8.88 -9.77
N LYS A 8 -1.11 8.22 -9.01
CA LYS A 8 -2.49 8.70 -8.79
C LYS A 8 -2.54 9.82 -7.75
N VAL A 9 -1.74 9.75 -6.70
CA VAL A 9 -1.59 10.77 -5.65
C VAL A 9 -0.84 12.00 -6.18
N ALA A 10 0.26 11.80 -6.91
CA ALA A 10 1.04 12.87 -7.55
C ALA A 10 0.27 13.58 -8.68
N ARG A 11 -0.69 12.92 -9.32
CA ARG A 11 -1.57 13.52 -10.34
C ARG A 11 -2.71 14.33 -9.73
N SER A 12 -2.99 14.19 -8.44
CA SER A 12 -3.81 15.14 -7.70
C SER A 12 -2.99 16.41 -7.47
N LYS A 13 -3.03 17.32 -8.44
CA LYS A 13 -2.29 18.61 -8.48
C LYS A 13 -2.41 19.47 -7.21
N GLN A 14 -3.29 19.13 -6.27
CA GLN A 14 -3.45 19.80 -4.98
C GLN A 14 -2.45 19.35 -3.90
N LEU A 15 -1.81 18.19 -4.01
CA LEU A 15 -0.82 17.76 -2.99
C LEU A 15 0.58 18.33 -3.23
N GLN A 16 0.96 18.61 -4.48
CA GLN A 16 2.26 19.24 -4.81
C GLN A 16 2.41 20.65 -4.23
N ALA A 17 1.30 21.29 -3.83
CA ALA A 17 1.31 22.60 -3.20
C ALA A 17 1.58 22.55 -1.68
N VAL A 18 1.58 21.37 -1.05
CA VAL A 18 1.53 21.25 0.43
C VAL A 18 2.63 20.34 1.01
N THR A 19 3.17 19.38 0.25
CA THR A 19 4.23 18.49 0.77
C THR A 19 5.63 18.93 0.34
N GLU A 20 6.48 19.17 1.34
CA GLU A 20 7.93 19.25 1.18
C GLU A 20 8.42 18.03 0.38
N PRO A 21 9.28 18.20 -0.65
CA PRO A 21 9.67 17.11 -1.56
C PRO A 21 10.20 15.84 -0.87
N GLY A 22 10.75 15.97 0.34
CA GLY A 22 11.22 14.83 1.14
C GLY A 22 10.10 13.94 1.69
N ILE A 23 8.93 14.51 2.00
CA ILE A 23 7.82 13.76 2.62
C ILE A 23 7.24 12.74 1.65
N LEU A 24 7.11 13.12 0.36
CA LEU A 24 6.59 12.22 -0.65
C LEU A 24 7.47 10.97 -0.79
N LYS A 25 8.79 11.15 -0.82
CA LYS A 25 9.75 10.04 -0.89
C LYS A 25 9.69 9.12 0.34
N LEU A 26 9.48 9.69 1.53
CA LEU A 26 9.30 8.90 2.76
C LEU A 26 8.00 8.08 2.71
N PHE A 27 6.91 8.68 2.22
CA PHE A 27 5.65 7.97 2.03
C PHE A 27 5.78 6.84 1.00
N GLU A 28 6.51 7.08 -0.09
CA GLU A 28 6.82 6.06 -1.11
C GLU A 28 7.57 4.87 -0.51
N SER A 29 8.69 5.13 0.19
CA SER A 29 9.48 4.08 0.84
C SER A 29 8.66 3.28 1.84
N TRP A 30 7.89 3.97 2.69
CA TRP A 30 7.03 3.32 3.68
C TRP A 30 5.95 2.46 3.03
N LEU A 31 5.36 2.90 1.92
CA LEU A 31 4.35 2.13 1.21
C LEU A 31 4.95 0.88 0.55
N ASP A 32 6.14 0.99 -0.05
CA ASP A 32 6.84 -0.14 -0.64
C ASP A 32 7.20 -1.19 0.42
N GLU A 33 7.72 -0.77 1.58
CA GLU A 33 8.00 -1.65 2.73
C GLU A 33 6.74 -2.38 3.21
N LEU A 34 5.61 -1.66 3.33
CA LEU A 34 4.33 -2.26 3.73
C LEU A 34 3.84 -3.31 2.71
N GLU A 35 4.03 -3.05 1.41
CA GLU A 35 3.66 -3.99 0.35
C GLU A 35 4.52 -5.26 0.39
N GLU A 36 5.81 -5.15 0.75
CA GLU A 36 6.72 -6.27 0.97
C GLU A 36 6.31 -7.10 2.20
N GLU A 37 5.97 -6.44 3.31
CA GLU A 37 5.50 -7.13 4.51
C GLU A 37 4.18 -7.88 4.27
N ALA A 38 3.24 -7.25 3.56
CA ALA A 38 2.00 -7.91 3.13
C ALA A 38 2.28 -9.10 2.20
N ALA A 39 3.28 -9.01 1.31
CA ALA A 39 3.78 -10.13 0.53
C ALA A 39 4.15 -11.31 1.41
N ALA A 40 5.04 -11.03 2.36
CA ALA A 40 5.67 -12.04 3.18
C ALA A 40 4.65 -12.68 4.13
N PHE A 41 3.66 -11.92 4.57
CA PHE A 41 2.53 -12.46 5.32
C PHE A 41 1.67 -13.39 4.46
N LEU A 42 1.22 -12.95 3.28
CA LEU A 42 0.33 -13.74 2.41
C LEU A 42 1.05 -14.98 1.84
N GLN A 43 2.36 -14.95 1.63
CA GLN A 43 3.12 -16.14 1.26
C GLN A 43 3.14 -17.20 2.37
N ARG A 44 3.17 -16.77 3.64
CA ARG A 44 3.11 -17.68 4.80
C ARG A 44 1.69 -18.15 5.09
N HIS A 45 0.70 -17.35 4.73
CA HIS A 45 -0.72 -17.60 5.02
C HIS A 45 -1.58 -17.34 3.77
N PRO A 46 -1.51 -18.21 2.74
CA PRO A 46 -2.09 -17.97 1.41
C PRO A 46 -3.60 -17.81 1.38
N ASP A 47 -4.32 -18.42 2.33
CA ASP A 47 -5.77 -18.36 2.42
C ASP A 47 -6.28 -17.25 3.36
N SER A 48 -5.40 -16.32 3.77
CA SER A 48 -5.78 -15.21 4.65
C SER A 48 -6.69 -14.22 3.94
N ASP A 49 -7.71 -13.77 4.65
CA ASP A 49 -8.59 -12.71 4.20
C ASP A 49 -8.07 -11.32 4.61
N ALA A 50 -8.76 -10.28 4.13
CA ALA A 50 -8.40 -8.89 4.41
C ALA A 50 -8.49 -8.53 5.90
N VAL A 51 -9.35 -9.20 6.68
CA VAL A 51 -9.48 -8.96 8.12
C VAL A 51 -8.25 -9.48 8.85
N THR A 52 -7.84 -10.70 8.54
CA THR A 52 -6.65 -11.33 9.10
C THR A 52 -5.39 -10.52 8.77
N LEU A 53 -5.28 -10.05 7.53
CA LEU A 53 -4.18 -9.20 7.10
C LEU A 53 -4.19 -7.84 7.83
N ALA A 54 -5.37 -7.25 8.05
CA ALA A 54 -5.50 -5.98 8.77
C ALA A 54 -5.00 -6.09 10.21
N ASP A 55 -5.43 -7.13 10.92
CA ASP A 55 -5.03 -7.37 12.30
C ASP A 55 -3.52 -7.67 12.40
N ALA A 56 -2.98 -8.45 11.46
CA ALA A 56 -1.58 -8.85 11.46
C ALA A 56 -0.62 -7.68 11.21
N LEU A 57 -1.00 -6.71 10.36
CA LEU A 57 -0.15 -5.59 9.96
C LEU A 57 -0.57 -4.25 10.58
N GLY A 58 -1.55 -4.25 11.48
CA GLY A 58 -2.07 -3.03 12.11
C GLY A 58 -2.71 -2.06 11.10
N LEU A 59 -3.34 -2.58 10.05
CA LEU A 59 -3.96 -1.78 9.01
C LEU A 59 -5.45 -1.56 9.27
N SER A 60 -6.00 -0.53 8.64
CA SER A 60 -7.45 -0.44 8.47
C SER A 60 -7.95 -1.59 7.58
N ALA A 61 -9.20 -2.00 7.78
CA ALA A 61 -9.85 -2.99 6.91
C ALA A 61 -9.81 -2.60 5.42
N SER A 62 -9.99 -1.31 5.12
CA SER A 62 -9.89 -0.79 3.75
C SER A 62 -8.47 -0.87 3.18
N GLY A 63 -7.44 -0.64 3.99
CA GLY A 63 -6.05 -0.74 3.57
C GLY A 63 -5.65 -2.18 3.28
N ALA A 64 -6.03 -3.12 4.15
CA ALA A 64 -5.77 -4.53 3.94
C ALA A 64 -6.53 -5.10 2.72
N ALA A 65 -7.80 -4.72 2.55
CA ALA A 65 -8.58 -5.10 1.36
C ALA A 65 -7.94 -4.57 0.06
N PHE A 66 -7.41 -3.35 0.10
CA PHE A 66 -6.68 -2.77 -1.03
C PHE A 66 -5.43 -3.58 -1.37
N LEU A 67 -4.57 -3.88 -0.39
CA LEU A 67 -3.34 -4.65 -0.59
C LEU A 67 -3.63 -6.06 -1.13
N LEU A 68 -4.65 -6.72 -0.60
CA LEU A 68 -5.08 -8.03 -1.06
C LEU A 68 -5.56 -8.01 -2.52
N ALA A 69 -6.39 -7.02 -2.88
CA ALA A 69 -6.87 -6.85 -4.25
C ALA A 69 -5.75 -6.48 -5.22
N LYS A 70 -4.80 -5.64 -4.79
CA LYS A 70 -3.63 -5.26 -5.60
C LYS A 70 -2.83 -6.50 -6.01
N ARG A 71 -2.61 -7.45 -5.08
CA ARG A 71 -1.90 -8.71 -5.38
C ARG A 71 -2.56 -9.61 -6.40
N GLN A 72 -3.88 -9.61 -6.47
CA GLN A 72 -4.61 -10.41 -7.44
C GLN A 72 -4.50 -9.86 -8.87
N GLN A 73 -4.02 -8.62 -9.04
CA GLN A 73 -3.88 -7.93 -10.32
C GLN A 73 -2.43 -7.89 -10.85
N GLU A 74 -1.47 -8.33 -10.05
CA GLU A 74 -0.05 -8.48 -10.42
C GLU A 74 0.23 -9.87 -11.02
#